data_AF-A0A1J0AGC2-F1
#
_entry.id   AF-A0A1J0AGC2-F1
#
_cell.length_a   1.000
_cell.length_b   1.000
_cell.length_c   1.000
_cell.angle_alpha   90.00
_cell.angle_beta   90.00
_cell.angle_gamma   90.00
#
_symmetry.space_group_name_H-M   'P 1'
#
loop_
_entity.id
_entity.type
_entity.pdbx_description
1 polymer ?
#
loop_
_entity_poly.entity_id
_entity_poly.type
_entity_poly.pdbx_seq_one_letter_code
_entity_poly.pdbx_strand_id
1 'polypeptide(L)' 'MNEQFLTLAESAQVDAALLSAHEKFLTRLTISSLRLLIHIAASYQLPVEQLTAAHITHWFEQDSKIRREQGATAAFLKW' A
#
# COMPACT_ATOMS: atom_id res chain seq x y z
N MET A 1 3.66 13.67 6.59
CA MET A 1 4.58 12.52 6.66
C MET A 1 4.46 11.80 5.32
N ASN A 2 5.54 11.69 4.55
CA ASN A 2 5.51 10.95 3.27
C ASN A 2 5.39 9.48 3.66
N GLU A 3 4.22 8.86 3.52
CA GLU A 3 4.05 7.45 3.87
C GLU A 3 4.80 6.61 2.83
N GLN A 4 6.09 6.41 3.10
CA GLN A 4 6.88 5.41 2.43
C GLN A 4 6.35 4.07 2.90
N PHE A 5 5.58 3.40 2.04
CA PHE A 5 5.06 2.07 2.33
C PHE A 5 6.21 1.10 2.61
N LEU A 6 7.34 1.26 1.93
CA LEU A 6 8.55 0.51 2.25
C LEU A 6 9.46 1.28 3.24
N THR A 7 9.85 0.65 4.34
CA THR A 7 10.83 1.22 5.28
C THR A 7 12.26 1.13 4.74
N LEU A 8 13.16 1.94 5.30
CA LEU A 8 14.60 1.87 4.97
C LEU A 8 15.20 0.49 5.26
N ALA A 9 14.77 -0.16 6.36
CA ALA A 9 15.23 -1.49 6.72
C ALA A 9 14.77 -2.54 5.70
N GLU A 10 13.48 -2.55 5.33
CA GLU A 10 12.95 -3.44 4.29
C GLU A 10 13.63 -3.17 2.94
N SER A 11 13.86 -1.90 2.58
CA SER A 11 14.62 -1.53 1.38
C SER A 11 16.01 -2.15 1.37
N ALA A 12 16.76 -2.02 2.47
CA ALA A 12 18.10 -2.58 2.59
C ALA A 12 18.09 -4.12 2.51
N GLN A 13 17.07 -4.78 3.07
CA GLN A 13 16.88 -6.22 2.94
C GLN A 13 16.65 -6.64 1.48
N VAL A 14 15.82 -5.92 0.73
CA VAL A 14 15.62 -6.20 -0.71
C VAL A 14 16.92 -5.96 -1.50
N ASP A 15 17.69 -4.93 -1.16
CA ASP A 15 18.95 -4.63 -1.84
C ASP A 15 20.02 -5.68 -1.59
N ALA A 16 20.07 -6.25 -0.39
CA ALA A 16 20.99 -7.32 -0.02
C ALA A 16 20.61 -8.69 -0.61
N ALA A 17 19.37 -8.88 -1.06
CA ALA A 17 18.91 -10.14 -1.63
C ALA A 17 19.60 -10.44 -2.97
N LEU A 18 19.87 -11.73 -3.21
CA LEU A 18 20.42 -12.26 -4.48
C LEU A 18 19.34 -12.35 -5.56
N LEU A 19 18.73 -11.20 -5.84
CA LEU A 19 17.66 -11.02 -6.83
C LEU A 19 18.15 -10.14 -7.98
N SER A 20 17.62 -10.36 -9.17
CA SER A 20 17.76 -9.43 -10.29
C SER A 20 17.09 -8.09 -9.99
N ALA A 21 17.43 -7.06 -10.77
CA ALA A 21 16.83 -5.73 -10.60
C ALA A 21 15.30 -5.76 -10.72
N HIS A 22 14.76 -6.57 -11.63
CA HIS A 22 13.33 -6.73 -11.83
C HIS A 22 12.65 -7.38 -10.61
N GLU A 23 13.24 -8.44 -10.07
CA GLU A 23 12.72 -9.12 -8.88
C GLU A 23 12.78 -8.23 -7.63
N LYS A 24 13.83 -7.41 -7.49
CA LYS A 24 13.91 -6.41 -6.40
C LYS A 24 12.78 -5.39 -6.51
N PHE A 25 12.51 -4.89 -7.72
CA PHE A 25 11.38 -3.99 -7.95
C PHE A 25 10.05 -4.63 -7.56
N LEU A 26 9.78 -5.85 -8.03
CA LEU A 26 8.55 -6.58 -7.69
C LEU A 26 8.44 -6.87 -6.19
N THR A 27 9.55 -7.16 -5.52
CA THR A 27 9.58 -7.39 -4.07
C THR A 27 9.19 -6.13 -3.31
N ARG A 28 9.74 -4.96 -3.69
CA ARG A 28 9.39 -3.66 -3.10
C ARG A 28 7.92 -3.32 -3.30
N LEU A 29 7.40 -3.60 -4.51
CA LEU A 29 5.98 -3.42 -4.83
C LEU A 29 5.11 -4.32 -3.94
N THR A 30 5.46 -5.60 -3.84
CA THR A 30 4.69 -6.59 -3.06
C THR A 30 4.65 -6.24 -1.57
N ILE A 31 5.78 -5.85 -0.96
CA ILE A 31 5.82 -5.44 0.45
C ILE A 31 4.98 -4.17 0.66
N SER A 32 5.08 -3.21 -0.26
CA SER A 32 4.28 -1.97 -0.19
C SER A 32 2.78 -2.27 -0.31
N SER A 33 2.40 -3.17 -1.22
CA SER A 33 1.02 -3.66 -1.37
C SER A 33 0.52 -4.36 -0.11
N LEU A 34 1.32 -5.21 0.53
CA LEU A 34 0.93 -5.88 1.79
C LEU A 34 0.56 -4.87 2.88
N ARG A 35 1.36 -3.82 3.07
CA ARG A 35 1.09 -2.78 4.06
C ARG A 35 -0.17 -2.00 3.75
N LEU A 36 -0.40 -1.69 2.47
CA LEU A 36 -1.66 -1.07 2.05
C LEU A 36 -2.85 -2.00 2.31
N LEU A 37 -2.74 -3.30 2.01
CA LEU A 37 -3.80 -4.27 2.30
C LEU A 37 -4.10 -4.37 3.80
N ILE A 38 -3.09 -4.35 4.67
CA ILE A 38 -3.29 -4.31 6.13
C ILE A 38 -4.06 -3.06 6.55
N HIS A 39 -3.73 -1.89 5.98
CA HIS A 39 -4.45 -0.65 6.24
C HIS A 39 -5.92 -0.72 5.78
N ILE A 40 -6.16 -1.21 4.55
CA ILE A 40 -7.50 -1.39 4.00
C ILE A 40 -8.32 -2.35 4.88
N ALA A 41 -7.72 -3.48 5.29
CA ALA A 41 -8.38 -4.47 6.17
C ALA A 41 -8.82 -3.84 7.49
N ALA A 42 -7.97 -3.02 8.10
CA ALA A 42 -8.29 -2.29 9.32
C ALA A 42 -9.48 -1.32 9.14
N SER A 43 -9.60 -0.68 7.98
CA SER A 43 -10.73 0.23 7.69
C SER A 43 -12.09 -0.47 7.63
N TYR A 44 -12.09 -1.75 7.23
CA TYR A 44 -13.30 -2.61 7.21
C TYR A 44 -13.45 -3.47 8.48
N GLN A 45 -12.52 -3.38 9.43
CA GLN A 45 -12.47 -4.24 10.62
C GLN A 45 -12.52 -5.74 10.29
N LEU A 46 -11.83 -6.13 9.22
CA LEU A 46 -11.68 -7.52 8.79
C LEU A 46 -10.21 -7.94 8.89
N PRO A 47 -9.92 -9.25 9.09
CA PRO A 47 -8.57 -9.75 8.90
C PRO A 47 -8.16 -9.64 7.43
N VAL A 48 -6.86 -9.44 7.16
CA VAL A 48 -6.35 -9.15 5.79
C VAL A 48 -6.66 -10.29 4.81
N GLU A 49 -6.72 -11.52 5.29
CA GLU A 49 -7.04 -12.73 4.53
C GLU A 49 -8.49 -12.78 4.04
N GLN A 50 -9.38 -11.96 4.62
CA GLN A 50 -10.79 -11.85 4.21
C GLN A 50 -11.04 -10.66 3.27
N LEU A 51 -10.01 -9.87 2.94
CA LEU A 51 -10.17 -8.84 1.92
C LEU A 51 -10.51 -9.48 0.57
N THR A 52 -11.44 -8.85 -0.12
CA THR A 52 -11.85 -9.23 -1.47
C THR A 52 -11.46 -8.13 -2.44
N ALA A 53 -11.42 -8.46 -3.74
CA ALA A 53 -11.22 -7.46 -4.78
C ALA A 53 -12.25 -6.32 -4.67
N ALA A 54 -13.51 -6.63 -4.33
CA ALA A 54 -14.55 -5.63 -4.15
C ALA A 54 -14.27 -4.66 -3.00
N HIS A 55 -13.80 -5.16 -1.84
CA HIS A 55 -13.39 -4.30 -0.72
C HIS A 55 -12.23 -3.38 -1.12
N ILE A 56 -11.22 -3.93 -1.80
CA ILE A 56 -10.05 -3.17 -2.23
C ILE A 56 -10.48 -2.08 -3.23
N THR A 57 -11.22 -2.44 -4.28
CA THR A 57 -11.72 -1.48 -5.28
C THR A 57 -12.54 -0.38 -4.62
N HIS A 58 -13.48 -0.75 -3.75
CA HIS A 58 -14.34 0.22 -3.06
C HIS A 58 -13.52 1.19 -2.19
N TRP A 59 -12.53 0.69 -1.46
CA TRP A 59 -11.65 1.54 -0.66
C TRP A 59 -10.90 2.56 -1.52
N PHE A 60 -10.35 2.12 -2.67
CA PHE A 60 -9.66 3.02 -3.61
C PHE A 60 -10.59 4.10 -4.19
N GLU A 61 -11.87 3.76 -4.44
CA GLU A 61 -12.88 4.73 -4.86
C GLU A 61 -13.15 5.77 -3.78
N GLN A 62 -13.26 5.36 -2.52
CA GLN A 62 -13.46 6.28 -1.39
C GLN A 62 -12.25 7.19 -1.19
N ASP A 63 -11.04 6.65 -1.17
CA ASP A 63 -9.82 7.44 -1.02
C ASP A 63 -9.64 8.44 -2.19
N SER A 64 -9.94 8.00 -3.41
CA SER A 64 -9.93 8.87 -4.59
C SER A 64 -11.02 9.94 -4.56
N LYS A 65 -12.16 9.67 -3.93
CA LYS A 65 -13.20 10.67 -3.70
C LYS A 65 -12.73 11.71 -2.69
N ILE A 66 -12.17 11.30 -1.55
CA ILE A 66 -11.58 12.20 -0.55
C ILE A 66 -10.52 13.09 -1.21
N ARG A 67 -9.62 12.53 -2.03
CA ARG A 67 -8.61 13.30 -2.76
C ARG A 67 -9.23 14.40 -3.64
N ARG A 68 -10.28 14.07 -4.39
CA ARG A 68 -10.95 15.02 -5.29
C ARG A 68 -11.71 16.12 -4.55
N GLU A 69 -12.35 15.78 -3.43
CA GLU A 69 -13.23 16.69 -2.70
C GLU A 69 -12.49 17.53 -1.65
N GLN A 70 -11.45 16.97 -1.04
CA GLN A 70 -10.75 17.54 0.12
C GLN A 70 -9.26 17.80 -0.13
N GLY A 71 -8.74 17.39 -1.30
CA GLY A 71 -7.35 17.59 -1.71
C GLY A 71 -6.42 16.41 -1.41
N ALA A 72 -5.25 16.41 -2.05
CA ALA A 72 -4.28 15.30 -1.98
C ALA A 72 -3.70 15.03 -0.58
N THR A 73 -3.71 16.04 0.30
CA THR A 73 -3.22 15.87 1.67
C THR A 73 -4.24 15.17 2.58
N ALA A 74 -5.53 15.17 2.21
CA ALA A 74 -6.62 14.57 2.98
C ALA A 74 -6.79 13.07 2.72
N ALA A 75 -6.55 12.61 1.48
CA ALA A 75 -6.56 11.19 1.14
C ALA A 75 -5.41 10.45 1.81
N PHE A 76 -5.57 9.16 2.09
CA PHE A 76 -4.51 8.30 2.58
C PHE A 76 -3.38 8.21 1.55
N LEU A 77 -3.72 7.88 0.29
CA LEU A 77 -2.76 7.89 -0.80
C LEU A 77 -2.48 9.33 -1.23
N LYS A 78 -1.21 9.72 -1.14
CA LYS A 78 -0.75 11.09 -1.41
C LYS A 78 -0.39 11.36 -2.87
N TRP A 79 -0.55 10.37 -3.74
CA TRP A 79 -0.30 10.45 -5.18
C TRP A 79 -1.59 10.39 -6.00
#